data_AF-A0A939ID71-F1
#
_entry.id   AF-A0A939ID71-F1
#
_cell.length_a   1.000
_cell.length_b   1.000
_cell.length_c   1.000
_cell.angle_alpha   90.00
_cell.angle_beta   90.00
_cell.angle_gamma   90.00
#
_symmetry.space_group_name_H-M   'P 1'
#
loop_
_entity.id
_entity.type
_entity.pdbx_description
1 polymer ?
#
loop_
_entity_poly.entity_id
_entity_poly.type
_entity_poly.pdbx_seq_one_letter_code
_entity_poly.pdbx_strand_id
1 'polypeptide(L)'
;MCSVPNIDYTLQAILRVLKPGGRFLFIEHVASPQESLLQQLKNTISPMWKAIDNGCHPDKETWIALGKAGFSSIHYERFDAQLPIVSLHIIGVATK
;
A
#
# COMPACT_ATOMS: atom_id res chain seq x y z
N MET A 1 -1.91 5.16 -1.89
CA MET A 1 -2.06 5.25 -0.42
C MET A 1 -0.71 5.24 0.29
N CYS A 2 0.31 4.58 -0.25
CA CYS A 2 1.69 4.66 0.26
C CYS A 2 2.23 6.10 0.41
N SER A 3 1.72 7.06 -0.38
CA SER A 3 2.06 8.49 -0.36
C SER A 3 1.12 9.38 0.47
N VAL A 4 0.04 8.83 1.06
CA VAL A 4 -0.86 9.64 1.89
C VAL A 4 -0.39 9.69 3.35
N PRO A 5 -0.56 10.84 4.04
CA PRO A 5 -0.12 10.98 5.43
C PRO A 5 -0.97 10.14 6.39
N ASN A 6 -2.28 10.01 6.14
CA ASN A 6 -3.20 9.25 6.99
C ASN A 6 -4.05 8.29 6.13
N ILE A 7 -3.74 6.99 6.23
CA ILE A 7 -4.41 5.92 5.49
C ILE A 7 -5.85 5.76 5.98
N ASP A 8 -6.07 5.72 7.29
CA ASP A 8 -7.39 5.50 7.87
C ASP A 8 -8.38 6.59 7.46
N TYR A 9 -7.97 7.85 7.55
CA TYR A 9 -8.79 8.99 7.09
C TYR A 9 -9.13 8.88 5.60
N THR A 10 -8.14 8.51 4.78
CA THR A 10 -8.33 8.37 3.34
C THR A 10 -9.30 7.24 3.01
N LEU A 11 -9.20 6.08 3.68
CA LEU A 11 -10.12 4.96 3.50
C LEU A 11 -11.55 5.31 3.95
N GLN A 12 -11.70 6.05 5.06
CA GLN A 12 -13.01 6.53 5.48
C GLN A 12 -13.62 7.50 4.47
N ALA A 13 -12.82 8.40 3.89
CA ALA A 13 -13.29 9.29 2.83
C ALA A 13 -13.74 8.52 1.58
N ILE A 14 -12.99 7.48 1.19
CA ILE A 14 -13.36 6.59 0.07
C ILE A 14 -14.70 5.90 0.37
N LEU A 15 -14.84 5.26 1.53
CA LEU A 15 -16.08 4.60 1.94
C LEU A 15 -17.26 5.57 1.99
N ARG A 16 -17.07 6.80 2.46
CA ARG A 16 -18.11 7.82 2.49
C ARG A 16 -18.63 8.16 1.09
N VAL A 17 -17.75 8.26 0.10
CA VAL A 17 -18.10 8.64 -1.28
C VAL A 17 -18.68 7.47 -2.09
N LEU A 18 -18.31 6.23 -1.77
CA LEU A 18 -18.88 5.06 -2.41
C LEU A 18 -20.37 4.89 -2.08
N LYS A 19 -21.16 4.59 -3.11
CA LYS A 19 -22.53 4.07 -2.93
C LYS A 19 -22.47 2.63 -2.36
N PRO A 20 -23.52 2.13 -1.70
CA PRO A 20 -23.60 0.71 -1.34
C PRO A 20 -23.36 -0.20 -2.56
N GLY A 21 -22.48 -1.20 -2.42
CA GLY A 21 -22.03 -2.06 -3.53
C GLY A 21 -20.98 -1.41 -4.45
N GLY A 22 -20.56 -0.17 -4.17
CA GLY A 22 -19.49 0.52 -4.89
C GLY A 22 -18.15 -0.15 -4.66
N ARG A 23 -17.29 -0.15 -5.69
CA ARG A 23 -15.98 -0.80 -5.67
C ARG A 23 -14.85 0.21 -5.67
N PHE A 24 -13.89 0.02 -4.78
CA PHE A 24 -12.61 0.71 -4.74
C PHE A 24 -11.54 -0.18 -5.34
N LEU A 25 -11.00 0.21 -6.50
CA LEU A 25 -9.88 -0.46 -7.15
C LEU A 25 -8.59 0.26 -6.77
N PHE A 26 -7.57 -0.50 -6.36
CA PHE A 26 -6.31 0.08 -5.90
C PHE A 26 -5.10 -0.70 -6.40
N ILE A 27 -3.99 0.03 -6.55
CA ILE A 27 -2.64 -0.50 -6.78
C ILE A 27 -1.74 0.24 -5.80
N GLU A 28 -1.05 -0.49 -4.92
CA GLU A 28 -0.29 0.08 -3.82
C GLU A 28 1.08 -0.56 -3.71
N HIS A 29 2.09 0.24 -3.35
CA HIS A 29 3.39 -0.26 -2.93
C HIS A 29 3.28 -0.83 -1.52
N VAL A 30 3.88 -2.00 -1.28
CA VAL A 30 3.86 -2.69 0.01
C VAL A 30 5.25 -3.10 0.47
N ALA A 31 5.41 -3.31 1.78
CA ALA A 31 6.66 -3.74 2.38
C ALA A 31 7.06 -5.10 1.81
N SER A 32 8.31 -5.22 1.37
CA SER A 32 8.87 -6.53 1.02
C SER A 32 8.97 -7.39 2.29
N PRO A 33 8.56 -8.68 2.25
CA PRO A 33 8.73 -9.58 3.39
C PRO A 33 10.20 -9.65 3.81
N GLN A 34 10.44 -9.61 5.12
CA GLN A 34 11.76 -9.49 5.74
C GLN A 34 12.60 -10.76 5.57
N GLU A 35 13.13 -11.01 4.40
CA GLU A 35 14.02 -12.16 4.17
C GLU A 35 15.22 -11.69 3.31
N SER A 36 16.37 -11.53 3.97
CA SER A 36 17.76 -11.52 3.45
C SER A 36 18.62 -10.26 3.70
N LEU A 37 19.93 -10.51 3.85
CA LEU A 37 21.05 -9.57 3.96
C LEU A 37 21.02 -8.37 3.00
N LEU A 38 20.31 -8.47 1.87
CA LEU A 38 20.06 -7.38 0.92
C LEU A 38 19.26 -6.21 1.54
N GLN A 39 18.49 -6.45 2.61
CA GLN A 39 17.72 -5.42 3.31
C GLN A 39 18.61 -4.40 4.03
N GLN A 40 19.78 -4.81 4.54
CA GLN A 40 20.70 -3.88 5.21
C GLN A 40 21.28 -2.88 4.23
N LEU A 41 21.62 -3.30 3.00
CA LEU A 41 22.03 -2.39 1.92
C LEU A 41 20.88 -1.50 1.44
N LYS A 42 19.66 -2.03 1.34
CA LYS A 42 18.47 -1.23 0.99
C LYS A 42 18.16 -0.16 2.05
N ASN A 43 18.32 -0.45 3.34
CA ASN A 43 18.07 0.51 4.43
C ASN A 43 19.05 1.70 4.41
N THR A 44 20.29 1.51 3.96
CA THR A 44 21.28 2.59 3.84
C THR A 44 20.98 3.54 2.67
N ILE A 45 20.34 3.03 1.62
CA ILE A 45 19.96 3.78 0.40
C ILE A 45 18.53 4.37 0.52
N SER A 46 17.70 3.80 1.40
CA SER A 46 16.33 4.21 1.69
C SER A 46 16.10 5.69 2.04
N PRO A 47 16.94 6.39 2.84
CA PRO A 47 16.70 7.81 3.14
C PRO A 47 16.85 8.70 1.90
N MET A 48 17.68 8.31 0.93
CA MET A 48 17.84 9.03 -0.33
C MET A 48 16.62 8.84 -1.24
N TRP A 49 15.96 7.68 -1.15
CA TRP A 49 14.75 7.37 -1.90
C TRP A 49 13.46 7.94 -1.30
N LYS A 50 13.37 8.12 0.03
CA LYS A 50 12.28 8.87 0.68
C LYS A 50 12.14 10.29 0.13
N ALA A 51 13.23 10.88 -0.36
CA ALA A 51 13.24 12.20 -1.00
C ALA A 51 12.87 12.19 -2.49
N ILE A 52 12.95 11.03 -3.18
CA ILE A 52 12.75 10.91 -4.64
C ILE A 52 11.37 10.30 -4.99
N ASP A 53 10.84 9.37 -4.18
CA ASP A 53 9.54 8.71 -4.43
C ASP A 53 8.36 9.43 -3.73
N ASN A 54 8.39 10.77 -3.73
CA ASN A 54 7.27 11.62 -3.36
C ASN A 54 6.64 11.30 -1.97
N GLY A 55 7.44 10.87 -0.99
CA GLY A 55 6.99 10.52 0.36
C GLY A 55 6.34 9.14 0.49
N CYS A 56 6.63 8.19 -0.41
CA CYS A 56 6.18 6.81 -0.30
C CYS A 56 6.77 6.13 0.95
N HIS A 57 5.87 5.56 1.76
CA HIS A 57 6.18 4.79 2.96
C HIS A 57 5.86 3.31 2.70
N PRO A 58 6.78 2.54 2.07
CA PRO A 58 6.57 1.14 1.79
C PRO A 58 6.50 0.29 3.06
N ASP A 59 6.84 0.83 4.22
CA ASP A 59 6.69 0.24 5.56
C ASP A 59 5.23 0.16 6.05
N LYS A 60 4.27 0.76 5.33
CA LYS A 60 2.86 0.75 5.74
C LYS A 60 2.16 -0.53 5.30
N GLU A 61 1.69 -1.30 6.26
CA GLU A 61 0.87 -2.51 6.08
C GLU A 61 -0.57 -2.14 5.66
N THR A 62 -0.71 -1.55 4.47
CA THR A 62 -1.97 -0.99 3.95
C THR A 62 -3.11 -2.02 3.93
N TRP A 63 -2.80 -3.32 3.83
CA TRP A 63 -3.78 -4.41 3.91
C TRP A 63 -4.47 -4.49 5.28
N ILE A 64 -3.79 -4.16 6.37
CA ILE A 64 -4.40 -4.15 7.72
C ILE A 64 -5.40 -3.00 7.83
N ALA A 65 -5.04 -1.82 7.33
CA ALA A 65 -5.92 -0.67 7.35
C ALA A 65 -7.16 -0.89 6.46
N LEU A 66 -6.99 -1.50 5.29
CA LEU A 66 -8.10 -1.93 4.43
C LEU A 66 -9.07 -2.85 5.16
N GLY A 67 -8.56 -3.86 5.89
CA GLY A 67 -9.37 -4.78 6.67
C GLY A 67 -10.17 -4.12 7.81
N LYS A 68 -9.66 -3.00 8.35
CA LYS A 68 -10.32 -2.24 9.44
C LYS A 68 -11.23 -1.12 8.94
N ALA A 69 -11.15 -0.76 7.66
CA ALA A 69 -11.84 0.43 7.14
C ALA A 69 -13.37 0.28 7.13
N GLY A 70 -13.90 -0.94 7.04
CA GLY A 70 -15.34 -1.21 6.99
C GLY A 70 -15.87 -1.51 5.59
N PHE A 71 -15.03 -2.03 4.70
CA PHE A 71 -15.48 -2.67 3.44
C PHE A 71 -16.14 -4.03 3.75
N SER A 72 -17.19 -4.39 3.00
CA SER A 72 -17.86 -5.68 3.11
C SER A 72 -17.06 -6.84 2.51
N SER A 73 -16.26 -6.58 1.49
CA SER A 73 -15.33 -7.56 0.91
C SER A 73 -14.06 -6.90 0.41
N ILE A 74 -12.93 -7.61 0.51
CA ILE A 74 -11.62 -7.15 0.06
C ILE A 74 -10.91 -8.33 -0.59
N HIS A 75 -10.49 -8.16 -1.84
CA HIS A 75 -9.68 -9.11 -2.58
C HIS A 75 -8.45 -8.40 -3.13
N TYR A 76 -7.27 -8.98 -2.94
CA TYR A 76 -6.04 -8.41 -3.47
C TYR A 76 -5.03 -9.51 -3.79
N GLU A 77 -4.16 -9.20 -4.74
CA GLU A 77 -3.06 -10.05 -5.17
C GLU A 77 -1.75 -9.28 -4.99
N ARG A 78 -0.69 -10.01 -4.64
CA ARG A 78 0.67 -9.47 -4.56
C ARG A 78 1.38 -9.79 -5.87
N PHE A 79 2.06 -8.80 -6.44
CA PHE A 79 2.91 -9.03 -7.60
C PHE A 79 4.22 -8.26 -7.45
N ASP A 80 5.29 -8.82 -8.03
CA ASP A 80 6.58 -8.15 -8.13
C ASP A 80 6.68 -7.45 -9.50
N ALA A 81 6.74 -6.12 -9.51
CA ALA A 81 6.85 -5.31 -10.71
C ALA A 81 8.26 -5.30 -11.32
N GLN A 82 9.21 -6.08 -10.77
CA GLN A 82 10.63 -6.16 -11.17
C GLN A 82 11.34 -4.81 -11.16
N LEU A 83 10.89 -3.90 -10.29
CA LEU A 83 11.54 -2.60 -10.08
C LEU A 83 12.58 -2.73 -8.97
N PRO A 84 13.80 -2.18 -9.12
CA PRO A 84 14.93 -2.47 -8.25
C PRO A 84 14.73 -2.10 -6.77
N ILE A 85 13.74 -1.26 -6.44
CA ILE A 85 13.59 -0.61 -5.12
C ILE A 85 12.16 -0.67 -4.56
N VAL A 86 11.14 -0.53 -5.41
CA VAL A 86 9.70 -0.63 -5.05
C VAL A 86 9.06 -1.88 -5.67
N SER A 87 9.73 -3.02 -5.55
CA SER A 87 9.40 -4.20 -6.35
C SER A 87 8.03 -4.79 -6.01
N LEU A 88 7.58 -4.69 -4.76
CA LEU A 88 6.37 -5.36 -4.31
C LEU A 88 5.15 -4.42 -4.34
N HIS A 89 4.15 -4.85 -5.09
CA HIS A 89 2.85 -4.19 -5.20
C HIS A 89 1.73 -5.11 -4.75
N ILE A 90 0.65 -4.50 -4.27
CA ILE A 90 -0.67 -5.14 -4.23
C ILE A 90 -1.57 -4.47 -5.24
N ILE A 91 -2.33 -5.29 -5.98
CA ILE A 91 -3.48 -4.83 -6.77
C ILE A 91 -4.73 -5.48 -6.18
N GLY A 92 -5.81 -4.73 -6.06
CA GLY A 92 -7.01 -5.28 -5.46
C GLY A 92 -8.26 -4.45 -5.64
N VAL A 93 -9.33 -5.03 -5.13
CA VAL A 93 -10.66 -4.45 -5.09
C VAL A 93 -11.24 -4.58 -3.68
N ALA A 94 -11.85 -3.51 -3.18
CA ALA A 94 -12.63 -3.50 -1.96
C ALA A 94 -14.05 -3.02 -2.25
N THR A 95 -15.07 -3.64 -1.66
CA THR A 95 -16.48 -3.32 -1.89
C THR A 95 -17.08 -2.71 -0.64
N LYS A 96 -17.88 -1.64 -0.78
CA LYS A 96 -18.67 -1.07 0.31
C LYS A 96 -19.89 -1.95 0.57
#